data_AF-L9LF99-F1
#
_entry.id   AF-L9LF99-F1
#
_cell.length_a   1.000
_cell.length_b   1.000
_cell.length_c   1.000
_cell.angle_alpha   90.00
_cell.angle_beta   90.00
_cell.angle_gamma   90.00
#
_symmetry.space_group_name_H-M   'P 1'
#
loop_
_entity.id
_entity.type
_entity.pdbx_description
1 polymer ?
#
loop_
_entity_poly.entity_id
_entity_poly.type
_entity_poly.pdbx_seq_one_letter_code
_entity_poly.pdbx_strand_id
1 'polypeptide(L)'
;MAVGNNKRLTKGTKKGAKKKVVDPFSKKDWYDMKAPAMFNLRMSLADLQNDKVAFRKFKLITEDVQGKNCLTNFHGMDLTHDKMCSMVKKWQTMIEAHFNVKTTDGYLLSLFCVGFTKKCNNQIRKISYAQHQQFYQIQKKMMEIMTQEVQTNDLKEVVNKQIPDSIGKDIKKACQSTYPLSDIFIRKVKMLKKPKFEFGNLMELRGEGRGSGKATRDETGTKVV
;
A
#
# COMPACT_ATOMS: atom_id res chain seq x y z
N MET A 1 25.54 39.59 81.22
CA MET A 1 26.37 39.46 80.01
C MET A 1 26.38 38.01 79.57
N ALA A 2 25.94 37.72 78.35
CA ALA A 2 26.44 36.66 77.46
C ALA A 2 25.49 36.57 76.25
N VAL A 3 25.97 37.12 75.14
CA VAL A 3 25.34 37.09 73.82
C VAL A 3 25.59 35.71 73.20
N GLY A 4 24.54 34.97 72.84
CA GLY A 4 24.63 33.65 72.20
C GLY A 4 23.90 33.63 70.87
N ASN A 5 24.66 33.63 69.78
CA ASN A 5 24.24 33.77 68.38
C ASN A 5 23.15 32.77 67.94
N ASN A 6 22.03 33.29 67.44
CA ASN A 6 20.99 32.49 66.81
C ASN A 6 21.42 32.13 65.37
N LYS A 7 22.03 30.95 65.18
CA LYS A 7 22.40 30.44 63.87
C LYS A 7 21.11 30.02 63.15
N ARG A 8 20.65 30.84 62.20
CA ARG A 8 19.52 30.54 61.29
C ARG A 8 19.68 29.11 60.76
N LEU A 9 18.83 28.20 61.22
CA LEU A 9 18.56 26.93 60.55
C LEU A 9 17.99 27.27 59.17
N THR A 10 18.84 27.23 58.14
CA THR A 10 18.37 27.13 56.77
C THR A 10 17.59 25.82 56.69
N LYS A 11 16.25 25.91 56.62
CA LYS A 11 15.42 24.80 56.20
C LYS A 11 15.97 24.36 54.85
N GLY A 12 16.75 23.28 54.85
CA GLY A 12 17.23 22.61 53.67
C GLY A 12 16.00 22.24 52.85
N THR A 13 15.64 23.10 51.90
CA THR A 13 14.75 22.75 50.83
C THR A 13 15.56 21.74 50.04
N LYS A 14 15.39 20.44 50.35
CA LYS A 14 15.55 19.41 49.34
C LYS A 14 14.55 19.79 48.25
N LYS A 15 14.99 20.69 47.36
CA LYS A 15 14.40 20.88 46.04
C LYS A 15 14.43 19.50 45.45
N GLY A 16 13.30 18.79 45.56
CA GLY A 16 13.07 17.57 44.81
C GLY A 16 13.55 17.88 43.41
N ALA A 17 14.55 17.14 42.96
CA ALA A 17 15.21 17.37 41.70
C ALA A 17 14.10 17.53 40.67
N LYS A 18 13.89 18.77 40.19
CA LYS A 18 12.95 19.02 39.11
C LYS A 18 13.46 18.12 38.01
N LYS A 19 12.78 16.99 37.73
CA LYS A 19 13.06 16.16 36.57
C LYS A 19 13.16 17.16 35.44
N LYS A 20 14.37 17.34 34.88
CA LYS A 20 14.55 18.25 33.76
C LYS A 20 13.50 17.80 32.75
N VAL A 21 12.64 18.72 32.34
CA VAL A 21 11.68 18.44 31.28
C VAL A 21 12.56 18.21 30.05
N VAL A 22 12.85 16.93 29.77
CA VAL A 22 13.67 16.52 28.64
C VAL A 22 12.75 16.48 27.45
N ASP A 23 13.13 17.15 26.37
CA ASP A 23 12.39 17.16 25.12
C ASP A 23 12.13 15.70 24.66
N PRO A 24 10.87 15.28 24.48
CA PRO A 24 10.54 13.95 23.95
C PRO A 24 11.19 13.62 22.60
N PHE A 25 11.60 14.61 21.80
CA PHE A 25 12.29 14.39 20.52
C PHE A 25 13.78 14.06 20.68
N SER A 26 14.39 14.41 21.81
CA SER A 26 15.83 14.16 22.05
C SER A 26 16.20 12.67 22.14
N LYS A 27 15.20 11.77 22.25
CA LYS A 27 15.37 10.31 22.28
C LYS A 27 14.94 9.61 20.98
N LYS A 28 14.57 10.38 19.94
CA LYS A 28 14.08 9.82 18.67
C LYS A 28 15.19 9.87 17.63
N ASP A 29 15.32 8.76 16.92
CA ASP A 29 16.23 8.65 15.78
C ASP A 29 15.45 8.62 14.45
N TRP A 30 16.08 9.17 13.42
CA TRP A 30 15.54 9.18 12.06
C TRP A 30 15.95 7.93 11.31
N TYR A 31 14.99 7.36 10.56
CA TYR A 31 15.18 6.19 9.71
C TYR A 31 14.75 6.50 8.27
N ASP A 32 15.43 5.88 7.32
CA ASP A 32 15.16 5.96 5.89
C ASP A 32 14.19 4.85 5.46
N MET A 33 13.04 5.20 4.91
CA MET A 33 12.10 4.23 4.35
C MET A 33 12.53 3.82 2.93
N LYS A 34 12.71 2.52 2.69
CA LYS A 34 13.09 1.97 1.39
C LYS A 34 11.94 1.17 0.79
N ALA A 35 11.54 1.57 -0.42
CA ALA A 35 10.51 0.88 -1.20
C ALA A 35 11.09 -0.38 -1.90
N PRO A 36 10.25 -1.40 -2.18
CA PRO A 36 10.59 -2.53 -3.05
C PRO A 36 11.02 -2.11 -4.46
N ALA A 37 11.78 -2.96 -5.16
CA ALA A 37 12.30 -2.67 -6.51
C ALA A 37 11.23 -2.52 -7.60
N MET A 38 10.00 -2.99 -7.32
CA MET A 38 8.83 -2.81 -8.18
C MET A 38 8.35 -1.34 -8.26
N PHE A 39 8.84 -0.45 -7.39
CA PHE A 39 8.63 0.99 -7.50
C PHE A 39 9.93 1.66 -7.96
N ASN A 40 9.87 2.42 -9.06
CA ASN A 40 11.03 3.17 -9.53
C ASN A 40 11.36 4.32 -8.56
N LEU A 41 12.40 4.09 -7.74
CA LEU A 41 13.26 5.04 -7.00
C LEU A 41 12.63 5.89 -5.86
N ARG A 42 13.31 5.83 -4.70
CA ARG A 42 13.32 6.75 -3.54
C ARG A 42 12.05 7.57 -3.28
N MET A 43 11.29 7.10 -2.29
CA MET A 43 10.19 7.76 -1.58
C MET A 43 10.28 9.30 -1.54
N SER A 44 9.67 9.97 -2.52
CA SER A 44 8.90 11.20 -2.33
C SER A 44 7.50 10.88 -2.85
N LEU A 45 6.47 11.22 -2.07
CA LEU A 45 5.07 10.89 -2.34
C LEU A 45 4.48 11.65 -3.56
N ALA A 46 5.35 12.28 -4.38
CA ALA A 46 5.03 13.06 -5.57
C ALA A 46 5.66 12.51 -6.88
N ASP A 47 6.75 11.73 -6.84
CA ASP A 47 7.52 11.36 -8.04
C ASP A 47 7.44 9.86 -8.43
N LEU A 48 6.41 9.15 -7.95
CA LEU A 48 6.16 7.76 -8.31
C LEU A 48 5.56 7.70 -9.73
N GLN A 49 6.42 7.76 -10.76
CA GLN A 49 6.10 7.64 -12.19
C GLN A 49 5.33 8.83 -12.83
N ASN A 50 6.05 9.73 -13.51
CA ASN A 50 5.61 10.61 -14.62
C ASN A 50 4.08 10.79 -14.76
N ASP A 51 3.46 11.73 -14.04
CA ASP A 51 2.10 12.34 -14.17
C ASP A 51 0.85 11.45 -14.43
N LYS A 52 1.00 10.20 -14.87
CA LYS A 52 -0.07 9.33 -15.39
C LYS A 52 -0.65 8.41 -14.31
N VAL A 53 0.01 8.27 -13.15
CA VAL A 53 -0.34 7.29 -12.10
C VAL A 53 -0.64 7.95 -10.75
N ALA A 54 -0.65 9.28 -10.65
CA ALA A 54 -0.85 10.04 -9.41
C ALA A 54 -2.14 9.70 -8.63
N PHE A 55 -3.14 9.13 -9.31
CA PHE A 55 -4.42 8.76 -8.69
C PHE A 55 -4.40 7.40 -7.96
N ARG A 56 -3.26 6.68 -7.93
CA ARG A 56 -3.11 5.40 -7.22
C ARG A 56 -2.27 5.59 -5.97
N LYS A 57 -2.83 5.26 -4.81
CA LYS A 57 -2.14 5.29 -3.52
C LYS A 57 -1.72 3.87 -3.14
N PHE A 58 -0.43 3.64 -3.07
CA PHE A 58 0.13 2.38 -2.57
C PHE A 58 0.37 2.47 -1.06
N LYS A 59 -0.01 1.42 -0.34
CA LYS A 59 0.28 1.26 1.08
C LYS A 59 1.42 0.28 1.23
N LEU A 60 2.50 0.74 1.87
CA LEU A 60 3.67 -0.05 2.18
C LEU A 60 3.76 -0.27 3.69
N ILE A 61 4.14 -1.47 4.11
CA ILE A 61 4.38 -1.83 5.51
C ILE A 61 5.87 -2.14 5.67
N THR A 62 6.49 -1.61 6.73
CA THR A 62 7.84 -2.01 7.13
C THR A 62 7.82 -3.45 7.65
N GLU A 63 8.65 -4.31 7.09
CA GLU A 63 8.80 -5.71 7.54
C GLU A 63 10.13 -5.93 8.27
N ASP A 64 11.17 -5.19 7.91
CA ASP A 64 12.50 -5.33 8.50
C ASP A 64 13.23 -3.99 8.63
N VAL A 65 14.21 -3.91 9.53
CA VAL A 65 15.05 -2.71 9.75
C VAL A 65 16.52 -3.11 9.72
N GLN A 66 17.27 -2.50 8.80
CA GLN A 66 18.69 -2.74 8.58
C GLN A 66 19.50 -1.47 8.83
N GLY A 67 20.10 -1.42 10.01
CA GLY A 67 20.76 -0.19 10.49
C GLY A 67 19.75 0.95 10.53
N LYS A 68 19.94 1.98 9.70
CA LYS A 68 19.03 3.12 9.58
C LYS A 68 17.98 2.98 8.47
N ASN A 69 17.95 1.87 7.75
CA ASN A 69 17.03 1.65 6.63
C ASN A 69 15.86 0.75 7.06
N CYS A 70 14.63 1.21 6.85
CA CYS A 70 13.42 0.43 7.02
C CYS A 70 13.01 -0.18 5.68
N LEU A 71 13.02 -1.50 5.59
CA LEU A 71 12.60 -2.25 4.42
C LEU A 71 11.09 -2.42 4.41
N THR A 72 10.45 -1.96 3.34
CA THR A 72 9.00 -2.00 3.21
C THR A 72 8.55 -3.02 2.17
N ASN A 73 7.34 -3.55 2.35
CA ASN A 73 6.66 -4.47 1.45
C ASN A 73 5.25 -3.93 1.12
N PHE A 74 4.67 -4.39 0.01
CA PHE A 74 3.33 -4.02 -0.40
C PHE A 74 2.26 -4.58 0.54
N HIS A 75 1.30 -3.73 0.92
CA HIS A 75 0.17 -4.12 1.76
C HIS A 75 -1.19 -3.87 1.12
N GLY A 76 -1.28 -2.86 0.25
CA GLY A 76 -2.53 -2.58 -0.43
C GLY A 76 -2.43 -1.40 -1.38
N MET A 77 -3.51 -1.20 -2.11
CA MET A 77 -3.67 -0.10 -3.05
C MET A 77 -5.06 0.50 -2.88
N ASP A 78 -5.18 1.82 -2.99
CA ASP A 78 -6.44 2.54 -3.04
C ASP A 78 -6.38 3.57 -4.18
N LEU A 79 -7.48 3.77 -4.92
CA LEU A 79 -7.62 4.96 -5.75
C LEU A 79 -7.77 6.22 -4.88
N THR A 80 -7.32 7.36 -5.39
CA THR A 80 -7.61 8.65 -4.78
C THR A 80 -9.12 8.95 -4.83
N HIS A 81 -9.62 9.67 -3.83
CA HIS A 81 -11.05 9.93 -3.66
C HIS A 81 -11.60 10.83 -4.79
N ASP A 82 -10.84 11.86 -5.16
CA ASP A 82 -11.11 12.74 -6.29
C ASP A 82 -11.29 11.96 -7.60
N LYS A 83 -10.40 10.99 -7.89
CA LYS A 83 -10.50 10.18 -9.10
C LYS A 83 -11.72 9.28 -9.07
N MET A 84 -12.01 8.63 -7.95
CA MET A 84 -13.23 7.81 -7.81
C MET A 84 -14.48 8.64 -8.04
N CYS A 85 -14.62 9.79 -7.37
CA CYS A 85 -15.77 10.68 -7.51
C CYS A 85 -15.90 11.26 -8.93
N SER A 86 -14.80 11.54 -9.61
CA SER A 86 -14.77 12.03 -10.99
C SER A 86 -15.36 11.04 -12.01
N MET A 87 -15.20 9.74 -11.78
CA MET A 87 -15.69 8.70 -12.70
C MET A 87 -17.19 8.44 -12.53
N VAL A 88 -17.74 8.67 -11.34
CA VAL A 88 -19.17 8.48 -11.06
C VAL A 88 -19.97 9.60 -11.73
N LYS A 89 -20.61 9.29 -12.85
CA LYS A 89 -21.49 10.19 -13.61
C LYS A 89 -22.90 9.62 -13.69
N LYS A 90 -23.88 10.50 -13.89
CA LYS A 90 -25.27 10.11 -14.19
C LYS A 90 -25.37 9.52 -15.60
N TRP A 91 -26.46 8.80 -15.87
CA TRP A 91 -26.82 8.27 -17.20
C TRP A 91 -25.96 7.11 -17.72
N GLN A 92 -25.12 6.54 -16.86
CA GLN A 92 -24.33 5.33 -17.13
C GLN A 92 -24.51 4.37 -15.95
N THR A 93 -24.44 3.07 -16.22
CA THR A 93 -24.40 2.04 -15.18
C THR A 93 -22.98 1.94 -14.60
N MET A 94 -22.89 1.89 -13.28
CA MET A 94 -21.68 1.52 -12.53
C MET A 94 -21.70 0.00 -12.33
N ILE A 95 -20.57 -0.65 -12.61
CA ILE A 95 -20.39 -2.09 -12.47
C ILE A 95 -19.25 -2.30 -11.47
N GLU A 96 -19.56 -2.96 -10.35
CA GLU A 96 -18.58 -3.28 -9.32
C GLU A 96 -18.41 -4.79 -9.22
N ALA A 97 -17.16 -5.24 -9.09
CA ALA A 97 -16.80 -6.63 -8.86
C ALA A 97 -15.78 -6.72 -7.73
N HIS A 98 -15.91 -7.73 -6.89
CA HIS A 98 -14.97 -8.02 -5.81
C HIS A 98 -14.65 -9.51 -5.83
N PHE A 99 -13.41 -9.84 -5.50
CA PHE A 99 -12.98 -11.24 -5.40
C PHE A 99 -11.84 -11.36 -4.40
N ASN A 100 -11.79 -12.53 -3.75
CA ASN A 100 -10.73 -12.91 -2.83
C ASN A 100 -9.92 -14.01 -3.51
N VAL A 101 -8.62 -13.80 -3.66
CA VAL A 101 -7.74 -14.69 -4.42
C VAL A 101 -6.44 -14.90 -3.68
N LYS A 102 -5.88 -16.10 -3.80
CA LYS A 102 -4.56 -16.44 -3.25
C LYS A 102 -3.54 -16.39 -4.38
N THR A 103 -2.43 -15.68 -4.17
CA THR A 103 -1.27 -15.71 -5.08
C THR A 103 -0.47 -17.00 -4.89
N THR A 104 0.42 -17.27 -5.82
CA THR A 104 1.44 -18.33 -5.78
C THR A 104 2.25 -18.31 -4.47
N ASP A 105 2.76 -17.14 -4.07
CA ASP A 105 3.56 -16.95 -2.83
C ASP A 105 2.75 -17.14 -1.53
N GLY A 106 1.44 -17.34 -1.63
CA GLY A 106 0.56 -17.56 -0.49
C GLY A 106 -0.04 -16.31 0.14
N TYR A 107 0.07 -15.14 -0.49
CA TYR A 107 -0.69 -13.96 -0.08
C TYR A 107 -2.17 -14.11 -0.46
N LEU A 108 -3.07 -13.80 0.48
CA LEU A 108 -4.50 -13.72 0.19
C LEU A 108 -4.88 -12.25 -0.01
N LEU A 109 -5.32 -11.90 -1.21
CA LEU A 109 -5.67 -10.55 -1.62
C LEU A 109 -7.18 -10.45 -1.87
N SER A 110 -7.77 -9.31 -1.49
CA SER A 110 -9.13 -8.91 -1.86
C SER A 110 -9.04 -7.71 -2.79
N LEU A 111 -9.46 -7.91 -4.03
CA LEU A 111 -9.38 -6.91 -5.09
C LEU A 111 -10.80 -6.44 -5.43
N PHE A 112 -10.93 -5.13 -5.59
CA PHE A 112 -12.18 -4.45 -5.94
C PHE A 112 -11.98 -3.78 -7.29
N CYS A 113 -12.79 -4.16 -8.27
CA CYS A 113 -12.82 -3.53 -9.59
C CYS A 113 -14.08 -2.67 -9.71
N VAL A 114 -13.93 -1.53 -10.36
CA VAL A 114 -15.03 -0.69 -10.81
C VAL A 114 -14.90 -0.47 -12.30
N GLY A 115 -16.03 -0.44 -13.02
CA GLY A 115 -16.10 -0.06 -14.42
C GLY A 115 -17.40 0.67 -14.71
N PHE A 116 -17.38 1.50 -15.75
CA PHE A 116 -18.55 2.24 -16.19
C PHE A 116 -18.91 1.88 -17.62
N THR A 117 -20.19 1.94 -17.93
CA THR A 117 -20.70 1.80 -19.29
C THR A 117 -20.31 3.01 -20.13
N LYS A 118 -19.82 2.77 -21.35
CA LYS A 118 -19.42 3.81 -22.28
C LYS A 118 -20.58 4.13 -23.24
N LYS A 119 -20.84 5.41 -23.45
CA LYS A 119 -21.73 5.87 -24.52
C LYS A 119 -21.06 5.68 -25.89
N CYS A 120 -21.76 5.09 -26.85
CA CYS A 120 -21.27 4.97 -28.22
C CYS A 120 -21.31 6.33 -28.94
N ASN A 121 -20.35 6.60 -29.84
CA ASN A 121 -20.26 7.90 -30.53
C ASN A 121 -21.53 8.23 -31.34
N ASN A 122 -22.15 7.22 -31.95
CA ASN A 122 -23.34 7.38 -32.78
C ASN A 122 -24.67 7.28 -31.99
N GLN A 123 -24.60 7.34 -30.65
CA GLN A 123 -25.77 7.14 -29.80
C GLN A 123 -26.53 8.45 -29.54
N ILE A 124 -27.76 8.54 -30.05
CA ILE A 124 -28.66 9.69 -29.85
C ILE A 124 -29.14 9.75 -28.40
N ARG A 125 -29.46 8.58 -27.81
CA ARG A 125 -29.94 8.49 -26.42
C ARG A 125 -28.88 9.02 -25.45
N LYS A 126 -29.33 9.77 -24.44
CA LYS A 126 -28.46 10.27 -23.37
C LYS A 126 -27.98 9.16 -22.43
N ILE A 127 -28.81 8.14 -22.22
CA ILE A 127 -28.56 7.04 -21.29
C ILE A 127 -27.80 5.88 -21.95
N SER A 128 -26.80 5.36 -21.26
CA SER A 128 -26.05 4.15 -21.61
C SER A 128 -26.16 3.12 -20.48
N TYR A 129 -27.38 2.67 -20.20
CA TYR A 129 -27.60 1.65 -19.18
C TYR A 129 -27.43 0.24 -19.75
N ALA A 130 -26.70 -0.61 -19.03
CA ALA A 130 -26.65 -2.04 -19.30
C ALA A 130 -27.88 -2.73 -18.74
N GLN A 131 -28.42 -3.72 -19.47
CA GLN A 131 -29.47 -4.57 -18.93
C GLN A 131 -28.95 -5.44 -17.79
N HIS A 132 -29.86 -5.93 -16.93
CA HIS A 132 -29.49 -6.73 -15.76
C HIS A 132 -28.69 -7.99 -16.10
N GLN A 133 -29.05 -8.69 -17.18
CA GLN A 133 -28.31 -9.87 -17.63
C GLN A 133 -26.91 -9.53 -18.16
N GLN A 134 -26.78 -8.41 -18.89
CA GLN A 134 -25.48 -7.91 -19.35
C GLN A 134 -24.58 -7.52 -18.17
N PHE A 135 -25.16 -6.93 -17.11
CA PHE A 135 -24.46 -6.60 -15.88
C PHE A 135 -23.80 -7.85 -15.26
N TYR A 136 -24.55 -8.95 -15.10
CA TYR A 136 -24.00 -10.19 -14.54
C TYR A 136 -22.95 -10.84 -15.45
N GLN A 137 -23.15 -10.81 -16.77
CA GLN A 137 -22.16 -11.33 -17.71
C GLN A 137 -20.83 -10.56 -17.62
N ILE A 138 -20.89 -9.23 -17.51
CA ILE A 138 -19.70 -8.39 -17.33
C ILE A 138 -19.05 -8.67 -15.98
N GLN A 139 -19.83 -8.75 -14.90
CA GLN A 139 -19.30 -9.03 -13.56
C GLN A 139 -18.61 -10.40 -13.50
N LYS A 140 -19.18 -11.42 -14.15
CA LYS A 140 -18.58 -12.76 -14.25
C LYS A 140 -17.25 -12.72 -15.02
N LYS A 141 -17.22 -12.05 -16.19
CA LYS A 141 -15.98 -11.87 -16.97
C LYS A 141 -14.91 -11.10 -16.21
N MET A 142 -15.28 -10.05 -15.48
CA MET A 142 -14.37 -9.31 -14.60
C MET A 142 -13.75 -10.24 -13.56
N MET A 143 -14.57 -11.01 -12.85
CA MET A 143 -14.09 -11.92 -11.81
C MET A 143 -13.17 -13.01 -12.38
N GLU A 144 -13.50 -13.57 -13.53
CA GLU A 144 -12.73 -14.62 -14.19
C GLU A 144 -11.32 -14.13 -14.60
N ILE A 145 -11.23 -13.02 -15.32
CA ILE A 145 -9.96 -12.44 -15.76
C ILE A 145 -9.09 -12.08 -14.56
N MET A 146 -9.67 -11.44 -13.55
CA MET A 146 -8.90 -11.03 -12.39
C MET A 146 -8.43 -12.21 -11.53
N THR A 147 -9.21 -13.30 -11.49
CA THR A 147 -8.81 -14.52 -10.79
C THR A 147 -7.66 -15.20 -11.53
N GLN A 148 -7.74 -15.34 -12.86
CA GLN A 148 -6.68 -15.92 -13.68
C GLN A 148 -5.36 -15.14 -13.58
N GLU A 149 -5.42 -13.81 -13.65
CA GLU A 149 -4.25 -12.92 -13.61
C GLU A 149 -3.55 -12.87 -12.23
N VAL A 150 -4.25 -13.18 -11.13
CA VAL A 150 -3.67 -13.13 -9.78
C VAL A 150 -3.30 -14.51 -9.25
N GLN A 151 -3.99 -15.58 -9.66
CA GLN A 151 -3.63 -16.95 -9.26
C GLN A 151 -2.33 -17.44 -9.90
N THR A 152 -2.04 -16.97 -11.12
CA THR A 152 -0.87 -17.42 -11.89
C THR A 152 0.42 -16.68 -11.51
N ASN A 153 0.30 -15.56 -10.78
CA ASN A 153 1.39 -14.60 -10.61
C ASN A 153 1.74 -14.37 -9.13
N ASP A 154 3.02 -14.08 -8.90
CA ASP A 154 3.57 -13.69 -7.60
C ASP A 154 3.17 -12.26 -7.25
N LEU A 155 3.32 -11.87 -5.98
CA LEU A 155 2.94 -10.53 -5.50
C LEU A 155 3.65 -9.41 -6.28
N LYS A 156 4.93 -9.63 -6.63
CA LYS A 156 5.74 -8.70 -7.41
C LYS A 156 5.15 -8.44 -8.79
N GLU A 157 4.77 -9.51 -9.48
CA GLU A 157 4.20 -9.42 -10.82
C GLU A 157 2.80 -8.81 -10.81
N VAL A 158 1.99 -9.16 -9.80
CA VAL A 158 0.66 -8.57 -9.60
C VAL A 158 0.75 -7.06 -9.43
N VAL A 159 1.71 -6.55 -8.66
CA VAL A 159 1.88 -5.10 -8.49
C VAL A 159 2.46 -4.44 -9.74
N ASN A 160 3.40 -5.08 -10.44
CA ASN A 160 3.91 -4.58 -11.72
C ASN A 160 2.80 -4.48 -12.78
N LYS A 161 1.82 -5.41 -12.79
CA LYS A 161 0.63 -5.37 -13.64
C LYS A 161 -0.34 -4.24 -13.25
N GLN A 162 -0.39 -3.87 -11.97
CA GLN A 162 -1.22 -2.78 -11.45
C GLN A 162 -0.69 -1.39 -11.78
N ILE A 163 0.61 -1.18 -12.00
CA ILE A 163 1.17 0.15 -12.32
C ILE A 163 0.65 0.67 -13.68
N PRO A 164 0.74 -0.08 -14.80
CA PRO A 164 0.21 0.34 -16.10
C PRO A 164 -1.27 -0.05 -16.32
N ASP A 165 -1.91 -0.68 -15.33
CA ASP A 165 -3.30 -1.13 -15.36
C ASP A 165 -3.64 -2.13 -16.48
N SER A 166 -2.78 -3.14 -16.64
CA SER A 166 -3.00 -4.22 -17.62
C SER A 166 -4.35 -4.91 -17.42
N ILE A 167 -4.64 -5.33 -16.19
CA ILE A 167 -5.89 -6.00 -15.81
C ILE A 167 -7.14 -5.20 -16.24
N GLY A 168 -7.16 -3.88 -16.00
CA GLY A 168 -8.27 -3.01 -16.40
C GLY A 168 -8.46 -2.95 -17.93
N LYS A 169 -7.35 -2.97 -18.68
CA LYS A 169 -7.36 -2.98 -20.16
C LYS A 169 -7.84 -4.32 -20.72
N ASP A 170 -7.44 -5.43 -20.11
CA ASP A 170 -7.84 -6.76 -20.54
C ASP A 170 -9.33 -7.00 -20.31
N ILE A 171 -9.85 -6.56 -19.16
CA ILE A 171 -11.29 -6.54 -18.89
C ILE A 171 -12.03 -5.73 -19.95
N LYS A 172 -11.52 -4.53 -20.30
CA LYS A 172 -12.16 -3.67 -21.30
C LYS A 172 -12.25 -4.37 -22.65
N LYS A 173 -11.17 -5.04 -23.08
CA LYS A 173 -11.12 -5.79 -24.33
C LYS A 173 -12.10 -6.97 -24.34
N ALA A 174 -12.15 -7.75 -23.26
CA ALA A 174 -13.02 -8.92 -23.16
C ALA A 174 -14.52 -8.57 -23.05
N CYS A 175 -14.84 -7.46 -22.38
CA CYS A 175 -16.22 -7.01 -22.18
C CYS A 175 -16.78 -6.25 -23.38
N GLN A 176 -15.95 -5.82 -24.33
CA GLN A 176 -16.36 -5.08 -25.52
C GLN A 176 -17.45 -5.81 -26.34
N SER A 177 -17.46 -7.14 -26.31
CA SER A 177 -18.48 -7.97 -26.97
C SER A 177 -19.87 -7.90 -26.33
N THR A 178 -19.95 -7.65 -25.01
CA THR A 178 -21.22 -7.61 -24.27
C THR A 178 -21.75 -6.18 -24.20
N TYR A 179 -20.92 -5.25 -23.73
CA TYR A 179 -21.23 -3.83 -23.66
C TYR A 179 -19.92 -3.03 -23.62
N PRO A 180 -19.80 -1.91 -24.36
CA PRO A 180 -18.60 -1.10 -24.32
C PRO A 180 -18.40 -0.46 -22.94
N LEU A 181 -17.22 -0.64 -22.36
CA LEU A 181 -16.88 -0.11 -21.04
C LEU A 181 -15.83 1.01 -21.13
N SER A 182 -15.92 1.97 -20.22
CA SER A 182 -14.96 3.05 -19.97
C SER A 182 -14.56 3.07 -18.51
N ASP A 183 -13.39 3.63 -18.23
CA ASP A 183 -12.90 3.85 -16.87
C ASP A 183 -12.97 2.60 -15.98
N ILE A 184 -12.33 1.52 -16.45
CA ILE A 184 -12.19 0.28 -15.68
C ILE A 184 -10.90 0.38 -14.88
N PHE A 185 -11.03 0.29 -13.55
CA PHE A 185 -9.90 0.38 -12.64
C PHE A 185 -10.07 -0.60 -11.49
N ILE A 186 -8.94 -1.08 -10.98
CA ILE A 186 -8.88 -1.69 -9.65
C ILE A 186 -9.00 -0.56 -8.63
N ARG A 187 -10.18 -0.44 -8.02
CA ARG A 187 -10.51 0.55 -6.99
C ARG A 187 -9.67 0.39 -5.74
N LYS A 188 -9.50 -0.86 -5.31
CA LYS A 188 -8.86 -1.19 -4.04
C LYS A 188 -8.25 -2.58 -4.05
N VAL A 189 -7.11 -2.72 -3.41
CA VAL A 189 -6.47 -3.99 -3.08
C VAL A 189 -6.24 -4.03 -1.58
N LYS A 190 -6.78 -5.04 -0.92
CA LYS A 190 -6.54 -5.32 0.50
C LYS A 190 -5.77 -6.62 0.63
N MET A 191 -4.73 -6.63 1.45
CA MET A 191 -4.10 -7.87 1.87
C MET A 191 -4.85 -8.44 3.08
N LEU A 192 -5.43 -9.63 2.93
CA LEU A 192 -6.19 -10.32 3.96
C LEU A 192 -5.28 -11.20 4.84
N LYS A 193 -4.38 -11.95 4.20
CA LYS A 193 -3.42 -12.82 4.90
C LYS A 193 -2.06 -12.69 4.25
N LYS A 194 -1.03 -12.66 5.09
CA LYS A 194 0.37 -12.78 4.70
C LYS A 194 0.86 -14.19 4.99
N PRO A 195 1.74 -14.76 4.15
CA PRO A 195 2.50 -15.95 4.50
C PRO A 195 3.44 -15.64 5.68
N LYS A 196 4.03 -16.69 6.25
CA LYS A 196 5.03 -16.54 7.32
C LYS A 196 6.19 -15.69 6.80
N PHE A 197 6.67 -14.77 7.61
CA PHE A 197 7.76 -13.87 7.22
C PHE A 197 9.06 -14.67 7.02
N GLU A 198 9.64 -14.52 5.84
CA GLU A 198 10.94 -15.08 5.49
C GLU A 198 11.82 -13.98 4.90
N PHE A 199 13.02 -13.82 5.48
CA PHE A 199 13.95 -12.76 5.12
C PHE A 199 14.45 -12.86 3.68
N GLY A 200 14.59 -14.08 3.14
CA GLY A 200 15.02 -14.32 1.77
C GLY A 200 14.07 -13.71 0.74
N ASN A 201 12.77 -13.91 0.92
CA ASN A 201 11.73 -13.40 0.00
C ASN A 201 11.72 -11.87 -0.03
N LEU A 202 11.97 -11.22 1.11
CA LEU A 202 12.04 -9.75 1.18
C LEU A 202 13.25 -9.19 0.40
N MET A 203 14.40 -9.86 0.48
CA MET A 203 15.60 -9.46 -0.25
C MET A 203 15.46 -9.62 -1.76
N GLU A 204 14.77 -10.67 -2.19
CA GLU A 204 14.52 -10.93 -3.62
C GLU A 204 13.59 -9.87 -4.23
N LEU A 205 12.55 -9.43 -3.51
CA LEU A 205 11.66 -8.35 -3.92
C LEU A 205 12.39 -7.01 -4.11
N ARG A 206 13.56 -6.84 -3.49
CA ARG A 206 14.39 -5.64 -3.56
C ARG A 206 15.53 -5.73 -4.58
N GLY A 207 15.85 -6.93 -5.05
CA GLY A 207 16.90 -7.15 -6.06
C GLY A 207 18.34 -7.04 -5.52
N GLU A 208 18.53 -7.01 -4.19
CA GLU A 208 19.86 -6.94 -3.56
C GLU A 208 20.54 -8.33 -3.43
N GLY A 209 19.95 -9.39 -4.00
CA GLY A 209 20.41 -10.78 -3.89
C GLY A 209 21.60 -11.22 -4.77
N ARG A 210 22.33 -10.31 -5.44
CA ARG A 210 23.58 -10.62 -6.16
C ARG A 210 24.61 -9.51 -6.00
N GLY A 211 25.08 -9.31 -4.77
CA GLY A 211 26.17 -8.38 -4.47
C GLY A 211 26.77 -8.66 -3.11
N SER A 212 28.03 -9.07 -3.11
CA SER A 212 28.90 -9.39 -1.97
C SER A 212 28.72 -8.50 -0.73
N GLY A 213 28.57 -9.12 0.44
CA GLY A 213 28.76 -8.47 1.74
C GLY A 213 28.38 -9.39 2.90
N LYS A 214 29.38 -9.92 3.61
CA LYS A 214 29.25 -10.69 4.86
C LYS A 214 28.13 -10.15 5.76
N ALA A 215 27.14 -10.98 6.05
CA ALA A 215 26.26 -10.78 7.20
C ALA A 215 27.00 -11.28 8.46
N THR A 216 27.74 -10.41 9.13
CA THR A 216 28.07 -10.61 10.55
C THR A 216 26.81 -10.35 11.35
N ARG A 217 26.15 -11.42 11.81
CA ARG A 217 25.22 -11.34 12.93
C ARG A 217 26.07 -11.25 14.19
N ASP A 218 26.16 -10.06 14.79
CA ASP A 218 26.67 -9.93 16.15
C ASP A 218 25.58 -10.41 17.12
N GLU A 219 25.74 -11.64 17.59
CA GLU A 219 25.04 -12.16 18.76
C GLU A 219 25.69 -11.58 20.02
N THR A 220 25.15 -10.46 20.53
CA THR A 220 25.41 -10.04 21.91
C THR A 220 24.11 -10.02 22.69
N GLY A 221 23.70 -11.22 23.12
CA GLY A 221 22.78 -11.40 24.22
C GLY A 221 23.55 -11.67 25.50
N THR A 222 24.06 -10.63 26.17
CA THR A 222 24.62 -10.78 27.52
C THR A 222 23.46 -10.75 28.51
N LYS A 223 23.08 -11.92 29.02
CA LYS A 223 22.23 -12.04 30.22
C LYS A 223 23.05 -11.55 31.42
N VAL A 224 22.55 -10.54 32.11
CA VAL A 224 23.02 -10.15 33.44
C VAL A 224 22.27 -11.03 34.45
N VAL A 225 23.03 -11.77 35.24
CA VAL A 225 22.62 -12.45 36.48
C VAL A 225 22.47 -11.42 37.59
#